data_AF-A0A553JVB6-F1
#
_entry.id   AF-A0A553JVB6-F1
#
_cell.length_a   1.000
_cell.length_b   1.000
_cell.length_c   1.000
_cell.angle_alpha   90.00
_cell.angle_beta   90.00
_cell.angle_gamma   90.00
#
_symmetry.space_group_name_H-M   'P 1'
#
loop_
_entity.id
_entity.type
_entity.pdbx_description
1 polymer ?
#
loop_
_entity_poly.entity_id
_entity_poly.type
_entity_poly.pdbx_seq_one_letter_code
_entity_poly.pdbx_strand_id
1 'polypeptide(L)'
;MKLNSLSLLLLASLSFTSSANEVDKMVEFSVSQMKQMGEFKGMSEATGVSESRLEKGFKTALTRCLKNHDMKDGKLLEACMSKEVPAATGLTAEQLDTWEGSGEAQLPSEKLFEEMDQITEMIFDLEDKGELTASEEAQLTKLESKLIQLSKKQREMQRIEMKNTASDFENYHKQ
;
A
#
# COMPACT_ATOMS: atom_id res chain seq x y z
N MET A 1 1.57 -1.31 16.70
CA MET A 1 0.80 -1.24 15.45
C MET A 1 0.16 0.13 15.27
N LYS A 2 0.98 1.13 14.93
CA LYS A 2 0.46 2.36 14.33
C LYS A 2 -0.05 1.98 12.94
N LEU A 3 -1.35 1.69 12.84
CA LEU A 3 -2.01 1.58 11.55
C LEU A 3 -1.81 2.90 10.81
N ASN A 4 -1.41 2.82 9.55
CA ASN A 4 -1.15 3.98 8.71
C ASN A 4 -2.39 4.88 8.76
N SER A 5 -2.30 6.02 9.45
CA SER A 5 -3.45 6.80 9.88
C SER A 5 -4.27 7.35 8.71
N LEU A 6 -3.69 7.39 7.51
CA LEU A 6 -4.38 7.75 6.26
C LEU A 6 -5.51 6.76 5.90
N SER A 7 -5.28 5.46 6.04
CA SER A 7 -6.33 4.44 5.78
C SER A 7 -7.46 4.51 6.81
N LEU A 8 -7.15 4.90 8.05
CA LEU A 8 -8.12 5.12 9.12
C LEU A 8 -8.89 6.45 8.99
N LEU A 9 -8.26 7.50 8.46
CA LEU A 9 -8.88 8.81 8.26
C LEU A 9 -9.98 8.79 7.20
N LEU A 10 -9.85 7.93 6.18
CA LEU A 10 -10.90 7.72 5.17
C LEU A 10 -12.16 7.06 5.74
N LEU A 11 -12.05 6.31 6.83
CA LEU A 11 -13.19 5.69 7.50
C LEU A 11 -13.99 6.69 8.36
N ALA A 12 -13.40 7.83 8.74
CA ALA A 12 -14.03 8.78 9.67
C ALA A 12 -15.01 9.76 9.01
N SER A 13 -14.97 9.93 7.67
CA SER A 13 -15.79 10.91 6.94
C SER A 13 -17.15 10.37 6.48
N LEU A 14 -17.38 9.07 6.61
CA LEU A 14 -18.60 8.40 6.21
C LEU A 14 -19.55 8.34 7.44
N SER A 15 -20.74 8.94 7.32
CA SER A 15 -21.75 8.91 8.39
C SER A 15 -22.51 7.59 8.36
N PHE A 16 -22.36 6.75 9.40
CA PHE A 16 -22.86 5.37 9.38
C PHE A 16 -24.08 5.11 10.27
N THR A 17 -24.99 4.27 9.77
CA THR A 17 -25.89 3.45 10.58
C THR A 17 -25.32 2.02 10.64
N SER A 18 -25.08 1.52 11.85
CA SER A 18 -24.50 0.18 12.11
C SER A 18 -25.42 -0.92 11.60
N SER A 19 -25.22 -1.40 10.37
CA SER A 19 -25.81 -2.65 9.88
C SER A 19 -24.71 -3.65 9.53
N ALA A 20 -24.99 -4.94 9.66
CA ALA A 20 -24.02 -6.00 9.33
C ALA A 20 -23.50 -5.89 7.87
N ASN A 21 -24.34 -5.39 6.96
CA ASN A 21 -23.98 -5.16 5.55
C ASN A 21 -22.93 -4.05 5.38
N GLU A 22 -22.98 -3.01 6.20
CA GLU A 22 -22.01 -1.89 6.14
C GLU A 22 -20.63 -2.31 6.65
N VAL A 23 -20.57 -3.17 7.68
CA VAL A 23 -19.30 -3.70 8.20
C VAL A 23 -18.61 -4.56 7.14
N ASP A 24 -19.33 -5.45 6.46
CA ASP A 24 -18.73 -6.33 5.46
C ASP A 24 -18.18 -5.52 4.28
N LYS A 25 -18.94 -4.53 3.76
CA LYS A 25 -18.46 -3.62 2.70
C LYS A 25 -17.19 -2.86 3.08
N MET A 26 -17.13 -2.38 4.31
CA MET A 26 -15.99 -1.64 4.84
C MET A 26 -14.74 -2.51 4.97
N VAL A 27 -14.92 -3.74 5.41
CA VAL A 27 -13.83 -4.72 5.49
C VAL A 27 -13.29 -5.02 4.10
N GLU A 28 -14.16 -5.31 3.12
CA GLU A 28 -13.72 -5.58 1.74
C GLU A 28 -12.99 -4.38 1.13
N PHE A 29 -13.54 -3.17 1.30
CA PHE A 29 -12.90 -1.94 0.82
C PHE A 29 -11.51 -1.76 1.45
N SER A 30 -11.40 -1.88 2.77
CA SER A 30 -10.12 -1.70 3.48
C SER A 30 -9.07 -2.72 3.06
N VAL A 31 -9.47 -4.00 2.95
CA VAL A 31 -8.56 -5.07 2.52
C VAL A 31 -8.15 -4.90 1.05
N SER A 32 -9.06 -4.46 0.18
CA SER A 32 -8.73 -4.16 -1.22
C SER A 32 -7.70 -3.04 -1.34
N GLN A 33 -7.87 -1.96 -0.58
CA GLN A 33 -6.92 -0.84 -0.56
C GLN A 33 -5.53 -1.28 -0.08
N MET A 34 -5.44 -2.03 1.04
CA MET A 34 -4.18 -2.59 1.52
C MET A 34 -3.49 -3.46 0.46
N LYS A 35 -4.26 -4.27 -0.28
CA LYS A 35 -3.74 -5.11 -1.35
C LYS A 35 -3.20 -4.28 -2.52
N GLN A 36 -3.90 -3.22 -2.92
CA GLN A 36 -3.47 -2.33 -4.00
C GLN A 36 -2.19 -1.57 -3.66
N MET A 37 -2.06 -1.14 -2.40
CA MET A 37 -0.85 -0.51 -1.87
C MET A 37 0.31 -1.50 -1.68
N GLY A 38 0.08 -2.80 -1.95
CA GLY A 38 1.09 -3.84 -1.79
C GLY A 38 1.44 -4.11 -0.34
N GLU A 39 0.57 -3.75 0.62
CA GLU A 39 0.86 -3.94 2.04
C GLU A 39 1.04 -5.44 2.36
N PHE A 40 0.14 -6.30 1.90
CA PHE A 40 0.27 -7.74 2.15
C PHE A 40 1.54 -8.34 1.54
N LYS A 41 1.96 -7.84 0.37
CA LYS A 41 3.20 -8.26 -0.28
C LYS A 41 4.41 -7.87 0.56
N GLY A 42 4.50 -6.61 0.99
CA GLY A 42 5.58 -6.18 1.87
C GLY A 42 5.58 -6.96 3.19
N MET A 43 4.39 -7.27 3.74
CA MET A 43 4.28 -8.00 5.01
C MET A 43 4.80 -9.41 4.83
N SER A 44 4.49 -10.01 3.68
CA SER A 44 4.99 -11.33 3.33
C SER A 44 6.50 -11.34 3.17
N GLU A 45 7.08 -10.32 2.54
CA GLU A 45 8.53 -10.21 2.36
C GLU A 45 9.26 -9.98 3.69
N ALA A 46 8.70 -9.17 4.59
CA ALA A 46 9.29 -8.86 5.90
C ALA A 46 9.16 -10.00 6.91
N THR A 47 8.05 -10.73 6.90
CA THR A 47 7.70 -11.68 7.97
C THR A 47 7.80 -13.15 7.55
N GLY A 48 7.83 -13.44 6.25
CA GLY A 48 7.77 -14.80 5.70
C GLY A 48 6.37 -15.43 5.75
N VAL A 49 5.34 -14.70 6.20
CA VAL A 49 3.94 -15.16 6.19
C VAL A 49 3.32 -14.89 4.83
N SER A 50 2.64 -15.85 4.21
CA SER A 50 2.08 -15.66 2.87
C SER A 50 1.03 -14.54 2.79
N GLU A 51 1.02 -13.81 1.67
CA GLU A 51 0.03 -12.75 1.38
C GLU A 51 -1.41 -13.21 1.62
N SER A 52 -1.76 -14.41 1.15
CA SER A 52 -3.12 -14.96 1.33
C SER A 52 -3.50 -15.16 2.81
N ARG A 53 -2.54 -15.56 3.64
CA ARG A 53 -2.76 -15.74 5.08
C ARG A 53 -2.89 -14.39 5.78
N LEU A 54 -2.10 -13.41 5.37
CA LEU A 54 -2.17 -12.04 5.86
C LEU A 54 -3.50 -11.38 5.48
N GLU A 55 -3.91 -11.46 4.21
CA GLU A 55 -5.18 -10.92 3.70
C GLU A 55 -6.38 -11.51 4.46
N LYS A 56 -6.43 -12.84 4.59
CA LYS A 56 -7.50 -13.52 5.34
C LYS A 56 -7.49 -13.18 6.83
N GLY A 57 -6.30 -13.09 7.43
CA GLY A 57 -6.14 -12.75 8.84
C GLY A 57 -6.59 -11.33 9.15
N PHE A 58 -6.17 -10.35 8.32
CA PHE A 58 -6.61 -8.96 8.42
C PHE A 58 -8.11 -8.81 8.24
N LYS A 59 -8.68 -9.45 7.22
CA LYS A 59 -10.12 -9.49 7.00
C LYS A 59 -10.86 -10.00 8.25
N THR A 60 -10.41 -11.11 8.82
CA THR A 60 -10.99 -11.70 10.03
C THR A 60 -10.89 -10.78 11.24
N ALA A 61 -9.71 -10.19 11.46
CA ALA A 61 -9.45 -9.28 12.57
C ALA A 61 -10.32 -8.01 12.46
N LEU A 62 -10.35 -7.39 11.27
CA LEU A 62 -11.10 -6.16 11.03
C LEU A 62 -12.61 -6.39 11.16
N THR A 63 -13.15 -7.47 10.61
CA THR A 63 -14.57 -7.84 10.82
C THR A 63 -14.90 -7.98 12.30
N ARG A 64 -14.03 -8.62 13.09
CA ARG A 64 -14.25 -8.81 14.53
C ARG A 64 -14.19 -7.49 15.28
N CYS A 65 -13.21 -6.65 14.98
CA CYS A 65 -13.04 -5.36 15.64
C CYS A 65 -14.19 -4.40 15.33
N LEU A 66 -14.63 -4.31 14.08
CA LEU A 66 -15.74 -3.45 13.68
C LEU A 66 -17.11 -3.94 14.18
N LYS A 67 -17.29 -5.25 14.41
CA LYS A 67 -18.53 -5.78 15.01
C LYS A 67 -18.63 -5.50 16.51
N ASN A 68 -17.50 -5.34 17.20
CA ASN A 68 -17.43 -5.26 18.66
C ASN A 68 -17.13 -3.85 19.20
N HIS A 69 -16.76 -2.90 18.34
CA HIS A 69 -16.38 -1.54 18.75
C HIS A 69 -17.09 -0.49 17.89
N ASP A 70 -17.46 0.64 18.53
CA ASP A 70 -17.98 1.80 17.82
C ASP A 70 -16.84 2.46 17.03
N MET A 71 -17.06 2.63 15.73
CA MET A 71 -16.06 3.10 14.78
C MET A 71 -15.53 4.50 15.04
N LYS A 72 -16.25 5.29 15.84
CA LYS A 72 -15.90 6.69 16.13
C LYS A 72 -14.68 6.82 17.04
N ASP A 73 -14.26 5.73 17.69
CA ASP A 73 -13.06 5.71 18.53
C ASP A 73 -11.93 4.93 17.82
N GLY A 74 -11.16 5.66 17.00
CA GLY A 74 -10.02 5.10 16.29
C GLY A 74 -8.97 4.43 17.20
N LYS A 75 -8.88 4.82 18.47
CA LYS A 75 -7.95 4.19 19.43
C LYS A 75 -8.43 2.81 19.87
N LEU A 76 -9.73 2.61 20.03
CA LEU A 76 -10.28 1.29 20.33
C LEU A 76 -10.13 0.33 19.15
N LEU A 77 -10.33 0.84 17.93
CA LEU A 77 -10.10 0.06 16.71
C LEU A 77 -8.63 -0.34 16.57
N GLU A 78 -7.69 0.59 16.78
CA GLU A 78 -6.25 0.31 16.74
C GLU A 78 -5.85 -0.73 17.81
N ALA A 79 -6.31 -0.55 19.05
CA ALA A 79 -6.05 -1.49 20.13
C ALA A 79 -6.60 -2.90 19.82
N CYS A 80 -7.81 -2.99 19.28
CA CYS A 80 -8.38 -4.27 18.86
C CYS A 80 -7.56 -4.92 17.75
N MET A 81 -7.20 -4.16 16.70
CA MET A 81 -6.42 -4.67 15.57
C MET A 81 -5.03 -5.16 16.01
N SER A 82 -4.37 -4.45 16.92
CA SER A 82 -3.07 -4.85 17.47
C SER A 82 -3.08 -6.21 18.16
N LYS A 83 -4.25 -6.64 18.66
CA LYS A 83 -4.45 -7.96 19.28
C LYS A 83 -4.91 -9.00 18.27
N GLU A 84 -5.89 -8.65 17.44
CA GLU A 84 -6.59 -9.60 16.58
C GLU A 84 -5.78 -9.97 15.32
N VAL A 85 -4.98 -9.05 14.78
CA VAL A 85 -4.15 -9.32 13.59
C VAL A 85 -3.12 -10.42 13.87
N PRO A 86 -2.23 -10.33 14.90
CA PRO A 86 -1.32 -11.42 15.19
C PRO A 86 -2.03 -12.73 15.54
N ALA A 87 -3.18 -12.68 16.25
CA ALA A 87 -3.95 -13.87 16.55
C ALA A 87 -4.52 -14.57 15.28
N ALA A 88 -4.98 -13.79 14.30
CA ALA A 88 -5.58 -14.33 13.06
C ALA A 88 -4.54 -14.70 12.00
N THR A 89 -3.38 -14.05 11.99
CA THR A 89 -2.29 -14.28 11.03
C THR A 89 -1.23 -15.23 11.56
N GLY A 90 -1.09 -15.37 12.88
CA GLY A 90 0.00 -16.09 13.54
C GLY A 90 1.34 -15.37 13.48
N LEU A 91 1.34 -14.05 13.27
CA LEU A 91 2.55 -13.22 13.38
C LEU A 91 3.02 -13.16 14.84
N THR A 92 4.33 -13.21 15.04
CA THR A 92 4.96 -12.91 16.33
C THR A 92 5.18 -11.40 16.50
N ALA A 93 5.49 -10.98 17.73
CA ALA A 93 5.83 -9.58 18.02
C ALA A 93 7.07 -9.13 17.22
N GLU A 94 8.09 -9.99 17.12
CA GLU A 94 9.33 -9.66 16.37
C GLU A 94 9.07 -9.49 14.87
N GLN A 95 8.16 -10.27 14.30
CA GLN A 95 7.76 -10.14 12.89
C GLN A 95 6.98 -8.83 12.65
N LEU A 96 6.14 -8.42 13.61
CA LEU A 96 5.43 -7.14 13.54
C LEU A 96 6.39 -5.95 13.64
N ASP A 97 7.36 -6.01 14.55
CA ASP A 97 8.38 -4.95 14.70
C ASP A 97 9.23 -4.79 13.43
N THR A 98 9.55 -5.91 12.77
CA THR A 98 10.30 -5.91 11.50
C THR A 98 9.54 -5.18 10.39
N TRP A 99 8.22 -5.39 10.33
CA TRP A 99 7.35 -4.70 9.37
C TRP A 99 7.20 -3.21 9.70
N GLU A 100 6.99 -2.85 10.97
CA GLU A 100 6.81 -1.44 11.38
C GLU A 100 8.06 -0.58 11.08
N GLY A 101 9.23 -1.19 10.98
CA GLY A 101 10.47 -0.53 10.56
C GLY A 101 10.65 -0.37 9.04
N SER A 102 9.78 -0.94 8.20
CA SER A 102 9.97 -1.02 6.74
C SER A 102 9.50 0.21 5.93
N GLY A 103 9.01 1.26 6.60
CA GLY A 103 8.59 2.51 5.97
C GLY A 103 7.07 2.60 5.71
N GLU A 104 6.63 3.73 5.15
CA GLU A 104 5.21 3.96 4.84
C GLU A 104 4.77 3.18 3.59
N ALA A 105 3.53 2.69 3.60
CA ALA A 105 2.94 2.05 2.43
C ALA A 105 2.72 3.08 1.31
N GLN A 106 3.42 2.89 0.19
CA GLN A 106 3.33 3.70 -1.01
C GLN A 106 2.61 2.94 -2.12
N LEU A 107 1.93 3.66 -3.00
CA LEU A 107 1.36 3.05 -4.20
C LEU A 107 2.49 2.50 -5.10
N PRO A 108 2.25 1.39 -5.82
CA PRO A 108 3.23 0.86 -6.78
C PRO A 108 3.73 1.90 -7.78
N SER A 109 2.89 2.83 -8.23
CA SER A 109 3.30 3.93 -9.12
C SER A 109 4.21 4.96 -8.44
N GLU A 110 4.11 5.14 -7.12
CA GLU A 110 4.97 6.03 -6.34
C GLU A 110 6.39 5.45 -6.21
N LYS A 111 6.52 4.14 -6.00
CA LYS A 111 7.82 3.47 -5.99
C LYS A 111 8.58 3.60 -7.31
N LEU A 112 7.86 3.71 -8.43
CA LEU A 112 8.46 3.94 -9.74
C LEU A 112 9.03 5.37 -9.87
N PHE A 113 8.48 6.36 -9.17
CA PHE A 113 9.04 7.72 -9.18
C PHE A 113 10.42 7.75 -8.53
N GLU A 114 10.62 7.07 -7.40
CA GLU A 114 11.93 7.03 -6.74
C GLU A 114 13.02 6.43 -7.65
N GLU A 115 12.69 5.37 -8.41
CA GLU A 115 13.62 4.80 -9.40
C GLU A 115 13.88 5.76 -10.56
N MET A 116 12.86 6.50 -11.01
CA MET A 116 12.99 7.51 -12.07
C MET A 116 13.84 8.70 -11.63
N ASP A 117 13.70 9.16 -10.39
CA ASP A 117 14.49 10.25 -9.83
C ASP A 117 15.97 9.87 -9.76
N GLN A 118 16.28 8.66 -9.27
CA GLN A 118 17.65 8.13 -9.27
C GLN A 118 18.26 8.06 -10.68
N ILE A 119 17.48 7.65 -11.68
CA ILE A 119 17.93 7.62 -13.08
C ILE A 119 18.16 9.03 -13.61
N THR A 120 17.31 9.98 -13.25
CA THR A 120 17.42 11.38 -13.67
C THR A 120 18.68 12.02 -13.10
N GLU A 121 19.00 11.77 -11.82
CA GLU A 121 20.26 12.22 -11.22
C GLU A 121 21.49 11.60 -11.93
N MET A 122 21.46 10.31 -12.24
CA MET A 122 22.55 9.68 -13.00
C MET A 122 22.72 10.24 -14.42
N ILE A 123 21.63 10.70 -15.04
CA ILE A 123 21.68 11.38 -16.34
C ILE A 123 22.32 12.75 -16.17
N PHE A 124 21.90 13.54 -15.19
CA PHE A 124 22.50 14.85 -14.90
C PHE A 124 24.00 14.75 -14.60
N ASP A 125 24.43 13.76 -13.81
CA ASP A 125 25.86 13.52 -13.51
C ASP A 125 26.69 13.20 -14.77
N LEU A 126 26.07 12.60 -15.79
CA LEU A 126 26.73 12.36 -17.07
C LEU A 126 26.70 13.62 -17.94
N GLU A 127 25.59 14.32 -18.02
CA GLU A 127 25.44 15.54 -18.83
C GLU A 127 26.31 16.70 -18.33
N ASP A 128 26.63 16.76 -17.03
CA ASP A 128 27.54 17.76 -16.45
C ASP A 128 29.01 17.51 -16.83
N LYS A 129 29.36 16.31 -17.32
CA LYS A 129 30.70 16.01 -17.83
C LYS A 129 30.85 16.64 -19.21
N GLY A 130 31.67 17.70 -19.30
CA GLY A 130 31.86 18.46 -20.54
C GLY A 130 32.23 17.63 -21.79
N GLU A 131 33.00 16.54 -21.65
CA GLU A 131 33.22 15.55 -22.72
C GLU A 131 32.93 14.14 -22.18
N LEU A 132 32.11 13.39 -22.92
CA LEU A 132 31.79 12.00 -22.62
C LEU A 132 32.69 11.04 -23.41
N THR A 133 33.09 9.96 -22.75
CA THR A 133 33.64 8.80 -23.46
C THR A 133 32.54 8.04 -24.20
N ALA A 134 32.90 7.26 -25.22
CA ALA A 134 31.94 6.41 -25.94
C ALA A 134 31.18 5.42 -25.02
N SER A 135 31.80 5.00 -23.91
CA SER A 135 31.13 4.16 -22.90
C SER A 135 30.07 4.93 -22.12
N GLU A 136 30.33 6.20 -21.82
CA GLU A 136 29.41 7.07 -21.10
C GLU A 136 28.27 7.54 -22.00
N GLU A 137 28.52 7.81 -23.29
CA GLU A 137 27.45 8.06 -24.28
C GLU A 137 26.50 6.87 -24.41
N ALA A 138 27.04 5.65 -24.44
CA ALA A 138 26.25 4.42 -24.46
C ALA A 138 25.44 4.24 -23.16
N GLN A 139 26.03 4.59 -22.01
CA GLN A 139 25.35 4.55 -20.72
C GLN A 139 24.22 5.59 -20.65
N LEU A 140 24.46 6.82 -21.09
CA LEU A 140 23.48 7.90 -21.15
C LEU A 140 22.26 7.47 -21.98
N THR A 141 22.49 6.97 -23.21
CA THR A 141 21.43 6.46 -24.09
C THR A 141 20.60 5.35 -23.42
N LYS A 142 21.26 4.46 -22.66
CA LYS A 142 20.59 3.39 -21.93
C LYS A 142 19.73 3.91 -20.78
N LEU A 143 20.24 4.89 -20.03
CA LEU A 143 19.51 5.53 -18.93
C LEU A 143 18.29 6.30 -19.44
N GLU A 144 18.43 7.10 -20.49
CA GLU A 144 17.32 7.81 -21.14
C GLU A 144 16.23 6.85 -21.63
N SER A 145 16.64 5.77 -22.31
CA SER A 145 15.71 4.74 -22.76
C SER A 145 14.96 4.09 -21.59
N LYS A 146 15.66 3.80 -20.49
CA LYS A 146 15.07 3.26 -19.27
C LYS A 146 14.08 4.25 -18.65
N LEU A 147 14.42 5.54 -18.57
CA LEU A 147 13.56 6.58 -18.04
C LEU A 147 12.25 6.71 -18.83
N ILE A 148 12.33 6.64 -20.17
CA ILE A 148 11.14 6.65 -21.04
C ILE A 148 10.25 5.42 -20.78
N GLN A 149 10.84 4.24 -20.63
CA GLN A 149 10.10 3.00 -20.35
C GLN A 149 9.41 3.06 -18.97
N LEU A 150 10.13 3.49 -17.94
CA LEU A 150 9.57 3.64 -16.59
C LEU A 150 8.46 4.70 -16.57
N SER A 151 8.64 5.83 -17.25
CA SER A 151 7.60 6.86 -17.37
C SER A 151 6.31 6.34 -17.99
N LYS A 152 6.40 5.48 -19.02
CA LYS A 152 5.22 4.85 -19.64
C LYS A 152 4.53 3.88 -18.67
N LYS A 153 5.33 3.02 -18.03
CA LYS A 153 4.85 2.05 -17.04
C LYS A 153 4.16 2.74 -15.86
N GLN A 154 4.74 3.82 -15.36
CA GLN A 154 4.22 4.62 -14.27
C GLN A 154 2.83 5.19 -14.61
N ARG A 155 2.64 5.75 -15.81
CA ARG A 155 1.34 6.31 -16.24
C ARG A 155 0.27 5.23 -16.40
N GLU A 156 0.66 4.08 -16.94
CA GLU A 156 -0.24 2.93 -17.06
C GLU A 156 -0.69 2.44 -15.67
N MET A 157 0.26 2.36 -14.73
CA MET A 157 0.02 1.94 -13.36
C MET A 157 -0.90 2.93 -12.62
N GLN A 158 -0.65 4.23 -12.70
CA GLN A 158 -1.54 5.25 -12.13
C GLN A 158 -2.96 5.16 -12.69
N ARG A 159 -3.10 4.87 -13.99
CA ARG A 159 -4.42 4.69 -14.59
C ARG A 159 -5.14 3.46 -14.03
N ILE A 160 -4.42 2.37 -13.79
CA ILE A 160 -4.97 1.15 -13.19
C ILE A 160 -5.35 1.41 -11.73
N GLU A 161 -4.47 2.01 -10.94
CA GLU A 161 -4.72 2.39 -9.55
C GLU A 161 -5.97 3.26 -9.44
N MET A 162 -6.09 4.32 -10.25
CA MET A 162 -7.27 5.19 -10.27
C MET A 162 -8.56 4.44 -10.63
N LYS A 163 -8.50 3.50 -11.58
CA LYS A 163 -9.67 2.66 -11.93
C LYS A 163 -10.06 1.71 -10.80
N ASN A 164 -9.08 1.12 -10.13
CA ASN A 164 -9.33 0.20 -9.03
C ASN A 164 -9.96 0.94 -7.85
N THR A 165 -9.40 2.10 -7.46
CA THR A 165 -9.99 2.96 -6.42
C THR A 165 -11.40 3.40 -6.78
N ALA A 166 -11.65 3.80 -8.03
CA ALA A 166 -13.00 4.15 -8.49
C ALA A 166 -13.97 2.96 -8.41
N SER A 167 -13.54 1.78 -8.85
CA SER A 167 -14.34 0.55 -8.78
C SER A 167 -14.65 0.16 -7.33
N ASP A 168 -13.68 0.26 -6.43
CA ASP A 168 -13.85 -0.06 -5.01
C ASP A 168 -14.84 0.89 -4.35
N PHE A 169 -14.75 2.18 -4.69
CA PHE A 169 -15.71 3.18 -4.23
C PHE A 169 -17.13 2.92 -4.76
N GLU A 170 -17.28 2.60 -6.04
CA GLU A 170 -18.58 2.23 -6.61
C GLU A 170 -19.17 0.98 -5.95
N ASN A 171 -18.35 -0.05 -5.74
CA ASN A 171 -18.80 -1.30 -5.11
C ASN A 171 -19.19 -1.09 -3.65
N TYR A 172 -18.47 -0.22 -2.94
CA TYR A 172 -18.83 0.18 -1.58
C TYR A 172 -20.23 0.82 -1.51
N HIS A 173 -20.61 1.65 -2.49
CA HIS A 173 -21.88 2.37 -2.50
C HIS A 173 -23.06 1.63 -3.15
N LYS A 174 -22.86 0.46 -3.75
CA LYS A 174 -23.98 -0.34 -4.30
C LYS A 174 -24.85 -0.90 -3.16
N GLN A 175 -26.16 -0.67 -3.23
CA GLN A 175 -27.17 -1.15 -2.28
C GLN A 175 -27.43 -2.64 -2.44
#